data_AF-A0A3M6AH98-F1
#
_entry.id   AF-A0A3M6AH98-F1
#
_cell.length_a   1.000
_cell.length_b   1.000
_cell.length_c   1.000
_cell.angle_alpha   90.00
_cell.angle_beta   90.00
_cell.angle_gamma   90.00
#
_symmetry.space_group_name_H-M   'P 1'
#
loop_
_entity.id
_entity.type
_entity.pdbx_description
1 polymer ?
#
loop_
_entity_poly.entity_id
_entity_poly.type
_entity_poly.pdbx_seq_one_letter_code
_entity_poly.pdbx_strand_id
1 'polypeptide(L)'
;MMRAVPLLPLLLGGWLALPVQADDAQDAINRLAKVDQQQSYQGTFVYERNGSFSTHRIWHRIADGHVQERLLQLDGSAQEVLRVDGLTQCVSGTLEAGVANPADSSAR
;
A
#
# COMPACT_ATOMS: atom_id res chain seq x y z
N MET A 1 -18.37 59.13 24.08
CA MET A 1 -17.16 58.36 23.70
C MET A 1 -17.36 56.91 24.13
N MET A 2 -17.54 55.96 23.20
CA MET A 2 -17.44 54.53 23.51
C MET A 2 -16.81 53.84 22.31
N ARG A 3 -15.54 53.42 22.47
CA ARG A 3 -14.68 52.84 21.44
C ARG A 3 -15.11 51.38 21.22
N ALA A 4 -16.10 51.15 20.36
CA ALA A 4 -16.55 49.82 19.94
C ALA A 4 -15.59 49.12 18.94
N VAL A 5 -14.37 49.64 18.79
CA VAL A 5 -13.43 49.27 17.71
C VAL A 5 -12.70 47.93 17.91
N PRO A 6 -12.51 47.31 19.10
CA PRO A 6 -11.68 46.10 19.19
C PRO A 6 -12.44 44.79 18.91
N LEU A 7 -13.78 44.80 18.77
CA LEU A 7 -14.57 43.57 18.58
C LEU A 7 -14.73 43.14 17.10
N LEU A 8 -14.58 44.09 16.16
CA LEU A 8 -14.69 43.82 14.72
C LEU A 8 -13.63 42.83 14.18
N PRO A 9 -12.32 42.91 14.55
CA PRO A 9 -11.33 41.96 14.04
C PRO A 9 -11.47 40.54 14.58
N LEU A 10 -12.08 40.37 15.77
CA LEU A 10 -12.34 39.06 16.39
C LEU A 10 -13.45 38.29 15.66
N LEU A 11 -14.49 39.00 15.20
CA LEU A 11 -15.58 38.43 14.41
C LEU A 11 -15.12 38.03 12.99
N LEU A 12 -14.27 38.84 12.35
CA LEU A 12 -13.71 38.46 11.03
C LEU A 12 -12.69 37.33 11.12
N GLY A 13 -11.90 37.26 12.20
CA GLY A 13 -10.92 36.16 12.40
C GLY A 13 -11.57 34.79 12.56
N GLY A 14 -12.77 34.72 13.14
CA GLY A 14 -13.53 33.46 13.28
C GLY A 14 -14.07 32.90 11.96
N TRP A 15 -14.32 33.74 10.95
CA TRP A 15 -14.78 33.30 9.63
C TRP A 15 -13.67 32.83 8.69
N LEU A 16 -12.41 33.08 9.04
CA LEU A 16 -11.24 32.65 8.26
C LEU A 16 -10.61 31.35 8.78
N ALA A 17 -11.19 30.73 9.82
CA ALA A 17 -10.78 29.41 10.28
C ALA A 17 -11.25 28.35 9.29
N LEU A 18 -10.44 28.08 8.26
CA LEU A 18 -10.65 26.93 7.40
C LEU A 18 -10.47 25.65 8.23
N PRO A 19 -11.37 24.66 8.10
CA PRO A 19 -11.15 23.37 8.74
C PRO A 19 -9.87 22.76 8.16
N VAL A 20 -8.87 22.53 9.01
CA VAL A 20 -7.75 21.65 8.68
C VAL A 20 -8.34 20.25 8.59
N GLN A 21 -8.52 19.77 7.36
CA GLN A 21 -8.85 18.39 7.08
C GLN A 21 -7.59 17.57 7.39
N ALA A 22 -7.58 16.86 8.51
CA ALA A 22 -6.60 15.79 8.72
C ALA A 22 -6.97 14.66 7.76
N ASP A 23 -6.00 14.19 6.97
CA ASP A 23 -6.21 12.98 6.15
C ASP A 23 -6.54 11.84 7.13
N ASP A 24 -7.73 11.25 7.00
CA ASP A 24 -8.17 10.19 7.91
C ASP A 24 -7.22 8.99 7.74
N ALA A 25 -6.80 8.38 8.85
CA ALA A 25 -5.99 7.16 8.79
C ALA A 25 -6.68 6.08 7.94
N GLN A 26 -8.01 6.04 7.95
CA GLN A 26 -8.78 5.14 7.11
C GLN A 26 -8.64 5.48 5.62
N ASP A 27 -8.59 6.75 5.26
CA ASP A 27 -8.42 7.20 3.87
C ASP A 27 -7.03 6.85 3.34
N ALA A 28 -5.99 6.97 4.18
CA ALA A 28 -4.64 6.55 3.81
C ALA A 28 -4.55 5.04 3.50
N ILE A 29 -5.15 4.20 4.34
CA ILE A 29 -5.19 2.74 4.11
C ILE A 29 -6.02 2.40 2.86
N ASN A 30 -7.17 3.06 2.68
CA ASN A 30 -8.01 2.86 1.49
C ASN A 30 -7.27 3.28 0.21
N ARG A 31 -6.48 4.35 0.28
CA ARG A 31 -5.63 4.80 -0.85
C ARG A 31 -4.55 3.77 -1.16
N LEU A 32 -3.88 3.22 -0.14
CA LEU A 32 -2.86 2.18 -0.33
C LEU A 32 -3.45 0.96 -1.05
N ALA A 33 -4.62 0.48 -0.63
CA ALA A 33 -5.31 -0.64 -1.28
C ALA A 33 -5.66 -0.35 -2.75
N LYS A 34 -6.00 0.90 -3.09
CA LYS A 34 -6.29 1.30 -4.48
C LYS A 34 -5.03 1.38 -5.34
N VAL A 35 -3.94 1.91 -4.79
CA VAL A 35 -2.66 2.05 -5.51
C VAL A 35 -2.14 0.69 -5.98
N ASP A 36 -2.28 -0.34 -5.14
CA ASP A 36 -1.88 -1.70 -5.48
C ASP A 36 -2.61 -2.27 -6.71
N GLN A 37 -3.77 -1.75 -7.09
CA GLN A 37 -4.48 -2.20 -8.31
C GLN A 37 -4.31 -1.26 -9.50
N GLN A 38 -3.68 -0.09 -9.31
CA GLN A 38 -3.70 1.00 -10.30
C GLN A 38 -2.31 1.46 -10.74
N GLN A 39 -1.26 1.14 -9.98
CA GLN A 39 0.09 1.59 -10.28
C GLN A 39 1.04 0.43 -10.54
N SER A 40 1.74 0.46 -11.68
CA SER A 40 2.91 -0.38 -11.89
C SER A 40 4.12 0.21 -11.18
N TYR A 41 4.87 -0.62 -10.45
CA TYR A 41 6.06 -0.20 -9.72
C TYR A 41 7.09 -1.32 -9.63
N GLN A 42 8.33 -0.96 -9.35
CA GLN A 42 9.36 -1.91 -8.95
C GLN A 42 10.13 -1.34 -7.76
N GLY A 43 10.65 -2.22 -6.92
CA GLY A 43 11.36 -1.80 -5.73
C GLY A 43 12.16 -2.92 -5.10
N THR A 44 13.02 -2.54 -4.16
CA THR A 44 13.71 -3.49 -3.29
C THR A 44 13.32 -3.18 -1.86
N PHE A 45 12.97 -4.21 -1.10
CA PHE A 45 12.59 -4.11 0.29
C PHE A 45 13.32 -5.16 1.11
N VAL A 46 13.34 -4.96 2.43
CA VAL A 46 13.93 -5.88 3.39
C VAL A 46 12.82 -6.46 4.24
N TYR A 47 12.88 -7.76 4.49
CA TYR A 47 12.07 -8.46 5.47
C TYR A 47 12.94 -8.83 6.67
N GLU A 48 12.50 -8.48 7.87
CA GLU A 48 13.19 -8.80 9.11
C GLU A 48 12.21 -9.36 10.14
N ARG A 49 12.55 -10.53 10.71
CA ARG A 49 11.81 -11.14 11.81
C ARG A 49 12.69 -12.12 12.57
N ASN A 50 12.81 -11.96 13.90
CA ASN A 50 13.41 -12.93 14.84
C ASN A 50 14.65 -13.66 14.30
N GLY A 51 15.73 -12.92 13.98
CA GLY A 51 16.98 -13.49 13.49
C GLY A 51 16.96 -13.90 12.00
N SER A 52 15.84 -13.73 11.31
CA SER A 52 15.75 -13.76 9.86
C SER A 52 15.85 -12.35 9.32
N PHE A 53 16.73 -12.15 8.35
CA PHE A 53 16.88 -10.93 7.57
C PHE A 53 17.04 -11.35 6.11
N SER A 54 16.21 -10.82 5.23
CA SER A 54 16.27 -11.11 3.80
C SER A 54 15.94 -9.89 2.97
N THR A 55 16.58 -9.79 1.81
CA THR A 55 16.39 -8.70 0.85
C THR A 55 15.61 -9.22 -0.34
N HIS A 56 14.56 -8.51 -0.72
CA HIS A 56 13.66 -8.91 -1.79
C HIS A 56 13.49 -7.81 -2.83
N ARG A 57 13.29 -8.21 -4.08
CA ARG A 57 12.85 -7.31 -5.16
C ARG A 57 11.45 -7.66 -5.58
N ILE A 58 10.65 -6.63 -5.77
CA ILE A 58 9.29 -6.70 -6.27
C ILE A 58 9.22 -6.04 -7.65
N TRP A 59 8.54 -6.72 -8.58
CA TRP A 59 7.98 -6.10 -9.78
C TRP A 59 6.48 -6.26 -9.72
N HIS A 60 5.78 -5.14 -9.71
CA HIS A 60 4.34 -5.06 -9.78
C HIS A 60 3.97 -4.39 -11.10
N ARG A 61 3.25 -5.10 -11.96
CA ARG A 61 2.89 -4.64 -13.30
C ARG A 61 1.40 -4.82 -13.53
N ILE A 62 0.78 -3.77 -14.04
CA ILE A 62 -0.59 -3.81 -14.54
C ILE A 62 -0.52 -3.81 -16.05
N ALA A 63 -0.94 -4.90 -16.67
CA ALA A 63 -0.94 -5.07 -18.13
C ALA A 63 -2.17 -5.86 -18.55
N ASP A 64 -2.81 -5.43 -19.64
CA ASP A 64 -3.98 -6.12 -20.21
C ASP A 64 -5.13 -6.34 -19.22
N GLY A 65 -5.27 -5.43 -18.24
CA GLY A 65 -6.28 -5.53 -17.18
C GLY A 65 -5.93 -6.49 -16.03
N HIS A 66 -4.76 -7.14 -16.10
CA HIS A 66 -4.28 -8.08 -15.10
C HIS A 66 -3.18 -7.46 -14.23
N VAL A 67 -3.18 -7.84 -12.96
CA VAL A 67 -2.12 -7.49 -12.00
C VAL A 67 -1.11 -8.64 -11.95
N GLN A 68 0.10 -8.41 -12.42
CA GLN A 68 1.21 -9.36 -12.34
C GLN A 68 2.20 -8.91 -11.27
N GLU A 69 2.47 -9.77 -10.30
CA GLU A 69 3.44 -9.54 -9.25
C GLU A 69 4.53 -10.61 -9.28
N ARG A 70 5.79 -10.18 -9.24
CA ARG A 70 6.95 -11.05 -9.11
C ARG A 70 7.76 -10.64 -7.89
N LEU A 71 8.00 -11.59 -7.00
CA LEU A 71 8.85 -11.44 -5.82
C LEU A 71 10.09 -12.32 -5.98
N LEU A 72 11.27 -11.75 -5.75
CA LEU A 72 12.55 -12.46 -5.83
C LEU A 72 13.40 -12.15 -4.61
N GLN A 73 13.88 -13.18 -3.92
CA GLN A 73 14.91 -13.05 -2.90
C GLN A 73 16.29 -12.82 -3.54
N LEU A 74 16.99 -11.80 -3.06
CA LEU A 74 18.26 -11.34 -3.61
C LEU A 74 19.47 -11.88 -2.86
N ASP A 75 19.27 -12.34 -1.63
CA ASP A 75 20.31 -12.89 -0.75
C ASP A 75 20.08 -14.37 -0.43
N GLY A 76 21.17 -15.14 -0.32
CA GLY A 76 21.08 -16.58 -0.11
C GLY A 76 20.58 -17.33 -1.36
N SER A 77 19.77 -18.38 -1.16
CA SER A 77 19.19 -19.14 -2.27
C SER A 77 18.16 -18.30 -3.02
N ALA A 78 18.22 -18.29 -4.34
CA ALA A 78 17.21 -17.61 -5.16
C ALA A 78 15.83 -18.27 -4.96
N GLN A 79 14.93 -17.53 -4.32
CA GLN A 79 13.54 -17.92 -4.10
C GLN A 79 12.64 -16.94 -4.84
N GLU A 80 11.66 -17.46 -5.57
CA GLU A 80 10.79 -16.65 -6.41
C GLU A 80 9.32 -17.05 -6.25
N VAL A 81 8.43 -16.06 -6.36
CA VAL A 81 6.99 -16.25 -6.52
C VAL A 81 6.51 -15.34 -7.64
N LEU A 82 5.72 -15.89 -8.56
CA LEU A 82 5.01 -15.15 -9.59
C LEU A 82 3.50 -15.31 -9.36
N ARG A 83 2.78 -14.19 -9.30
CA ARG A 83 1.33 -14.14 -9.16
C ARG A 83 0.71 -13.34 -10.30
N VAL A 84 -0.48 -13.76 -10.71
CA VAL A 84 -1.35 -13.04 -11.65
C VAL A 84 -2.73 -12.96 -11.00
N ASP A 85 -3.24 -11.74 -10.83
CA ASP A 85 -4.50 -11.43 -10.15
C ASP A 85 -4.60 -12.07 -8.75
N GLY A 86 -3.47 -12.05 -8.02
CA GLY A 86 -3.34 -12.67 -6.70
C GLY A 86 -3.20 -14.19 -6.71
N LEU A 87 -3.41 -14.86 -7.85
CA LEU A 87 -3.21 -16.30 -7.99
C LEU A 87 -1.75 -16.63 -8.31
N THR A 88 -1.18 -17.54 -7.55
CA THR A 88 0.19 -18.03 -7.76
C THR A 88 0.26 -18.86 -9.03
N GLN A 89 1.09 -18.42 -9.97
CA GLN A 89 1.35 -19.10 -11.24
C GLN A 89 2.57 -20.03 -11.13
N CYS A 90 3.64 -19.53 -10.52
CA CYS A 90 4.88 -20.26 -10.31
C CYS A 90 5.47 -19.89 -8.96
N VAL A 91 6.16 -20.83 -8.33
CA VAL A 91 6.90 -20.61 -7.10
C VAL A 91 8.11 -21.55 -7.04
N SER A 92 9.20 -21.10 -6.42
CA SER A 92 10.34 -21.98 -6.13
C SER A 92 9.88 -23.11 -5.20
N GLY A 93 10.28 -24.36 -5.47
CA GLY A 93 9.80 -25.54 -4.74
C GLY A 93 9.93 -25.47 -3.21
N THR A 94 10.93 -24.76 -2.70
CA THR A 94 11.15 -24.53 -1.26
C THR A 94 10.15 -23.56 -0.62
N LEU A 95 9.41 -22.78 -1.41
CA LEU A 95 8.38 -21.84 -0.93
C LEU A 95 6.94 -22.38 -1.08
N GLU A 96 6.72 -23.48 -1.80
CA GLU A 96 5.39 -24.05 -2.11
C GLU A 96 4.46 -24.13 -0.88
N ALA A 97 4.97 -24.66 0.24
CA ALA A 97 4.18 -24.82 1.46
C ALA A 97 3.76 -23.50 2.14
N GLY A 98 4.42 -22.38 1.80
CA GLY A 98 4.19 -21.07 2.41
C GLY A 98 3.35 -20.13 1.55
N VAL A 99 3.00 -20.50 0.31
CA VAL A 99 2.21 -19.67 -0.59
C VAL A 99 0.74 -20.10 -0.55
N ALA A 100 -0.14 -19.12 -0.37
CA ALA A 100 -1.58 -19.33 -0.41
C ALA A 100 -2.19 -18.46 -1.52
N ASN A 101 -3.14 -19.03 -2.25
CA ASN A 101 -3.98 -18.27 -3.16
C ASN A 101 -5.12 -17.60 -2.37
N PRO A 102 -5.63 -16.45 -2.83
CA PRO A 102 -6.84 -15.86 -2.27
C PRO A 102 -7.96 -16.90 -2.28
N ALA A 103 -8.76 -16.92 -1.20
CA ALA A 103 -9.92 -17.80 -1.13
C ALA A 103 -10.86 -17.47 -2.29
N ASP A 104 -11.32 -18.52 -2.99
CA ASP A 104 -12.24 -18.35 -4.10
C ASP A 104 -13.52 -17.66 -3.59
N SER A 105 -13.72 -16.42 -4.05
CA SER A 105 -14.87 -15.61 -3.65
C SER A 105 -16.13 -16.02 -4.41
N SER A 106 -16.06 -17.00 -5.33
CA SER A 106 -17.20 -17.52 -6.10
C SER A 106 -18.13 -18.44 -5.29
N ALA A 107 -17.85 -18.68 -4.00
CA ALA A 107 -18.63 -19.57 -3.14
C ALA A 107 -19.55 -18.83 -2.14
N ARG A 108 -19.87 -17.55 -2.36
CA ARG A 108 -20.85 -16.80 -1.56
C ARG A 108 -21.90 -16.12 -2.42
#